data_AF-A0A211ZGA7-F1
#
_entry.id   AF-A0A211ZGA7-F1
#
_cell.length_a   1.000
_cell.length_b   1.000
_cell.length_c   1.000
_cell.angle_alpha   90.00
_cell.angle_beta   90.00
_cell.angle_gamma   90.00
#
_symmetry.space_group_name_H-M   'P 1'
#
loop_
_entity.id
_entity.type
_entity.pdbx_description
1 polymer ?
#
loop_
_entity_poly.entity_id
_entity_poly.type
_entity_poly.pdbx_seq_one_letter_code
_entity_poly.pdbx_strand_id
1 'polypeptide(L)'
;MRDQAARAMAATGQLRGAGDAAKQEMAESLLIQAALIADALKQSQGNPELSRQVAAAVSQGARGMSLDLAAMTLTEKGFVPAE
;
A
#
# COMPACT_ATOMS: atom_id res chain seq x y z
N MET A 1 -3.80 10.44 6.08
CA MET A 1 -3.06 9.37 5.36
C MET A 1 -1.94 8.76 6.19
N ARG A 2 -0.91 9.54 6.60
CA ARG A 2 0.29 9.02 7.29
C ARG A 2 -0.03 8.18 8.54
N ASP A 3 -0.88 8.68 9.43
CA ASP A 3 -1.24 7.99 10.68
C ASP A 3 -2.05 6.70 10.47
N GLN A 4 -2.80 6.58 9.38
CA GLN A 4 -3.59 5.38 9.09
C GLN A 4 -2.78 4.33 8.35
N ALA A 5 -1.85 4.73 7.48
CA ALA A 5 -0.84 3.81 6.97
C ALA A 5 -0.04 3.20 8.14
N ALA A 6 0.34 4.02 9.13
CA ALA A 6 0.98 3.53 10.35
C ALA A 6 0.09 2.55 11.14
N ARG A 7 -1.22 2.80 11.27
CA ARG A 7 -2.16 1.87 11.93
C ARG A 7 -2.34 0.56 11.16
N ALA A 8 -2.48 0.62 9.84
CA ALA A 8 -2.61 -0.58 9.00
C ALA A 8 -1.34 -1.44 9.08
N MET A 9 -0.17 -0.82 9.00
CA MET A 9 1.13 -1.50 9.19
C MET A 9 1.31 -2.05 10.62
N ALA A 10 0.79 -1.37 11.64
CA ALA A 10 0.80 -1.89 13.00
C ALA A 10 -0.13 -3.10 13.16
N ALA A 11 -1.24 -3.15 12.41
CA ALA A 11 -2.21 -4.24 12.43
C ALA A 11 -1.67 -5.53 11.78
N THR A 12 -0.73 -5.44 10.83
CA THR A 12 -0.11 -6.64 10.21
C THR A 12 0.81 -7.40 11.18
N GLY A 13 1.21 -6.78 12.29
CA GLY A 13 2.14 -7.37 13.26
C GLY A 13 3.60 -7.41 12.80
N GLN A 14 3.90 -7.06 11.54
CA GLN A 14 5.27 -7.08 11.00
C GLN A 14 6.22 -6.09 11.70
N LEU A 15 5.68 -5.03 12.30
CA LEU A 15 6.46 -4.05 13.07
C LEU A 15 6.66 -4.46 14.53
N ARG A 16 5.95 -5.49 15.02
CA ARG A 16 5.98 -5.89 16.43
C ARG A 16 7.30 -6.62 16.72
N GLY A 17 8.17 -5.99 17.51
CA GLY A 17 9.50 -6.53 17.84
C GLY A 17 10.58 -6.22 16.81
N ALA A 18 10.27 -5.51 15.72
CA ALA A 18 11.28 -5.07 14.76
C ALA A 18 12.16 -3.96 15.37
N GLY A 19 13.48 -4.09 15.24
CA GLY A 19 14.44 -3.04 15.58
C GLY A 19 14.38 -1.87 14.59
N ASP A 20 14.95 -0.73 14.96
CA ASP A 20 14.83 0.51 14.16
C ASP A 20 15.46 0.39 12.77
N ALA A 21 16.59 -0.33 12.65
CA ALA A 21 17.21 -0.61 11.35
C ALA A 21 16.27 -1.39 10.41
N ALA A 22 15.58 -2.42 10.93
CA ALA A 22 14.63 -3.20 10.13
C ALA A 22 13.40 -2.38 9.72
N LYS A 23 12.93 -1.48 10.60
CA LYS A 23 11.85 -0.53 10.25
C LYS A 23 12.30 0.45 9.17
N GLN A 24 13.54 0.92 9.22
CA GLN A 24 14.10 1.84 8.24
C GLN A 24 14.22 1.17 6.86
N GLU A 25 14.78 -0.04 6.81
CA GLU A 25 14.89 -0.82 5.56
C GLU A 25 13.49 -1.07 4.93
N MET A 26 12.52 -1.44 5.75
CA MET A 26 11.14 -1.60 5.30
C MET A 26 10.55 -0.29 4.76
N ALA A 27 10.79 0.83 5.43
CA ALA A 27 10.31 2.13 4.99
C ALA A 27 10.91 2.54 3.64
N GLU A 28 12.20 2.27 3.41
CA GLU A 28 12.88 2.54 2.15
C GLU A 28 12.34 1.67 1.01
N SER A 29 12.13 0.38 1.26
CA SER A 29 11.51 -0.53 0.28
C SER A 29 10.10 -0.08 -0.11
N LEU A 30 9.29 0.33 0.86
CA LEU A 30 7.94 0.86 0.63
C LEU A 30 7.96 2.18 -0.14
N LEU A 31 8.93 3.04 0.11
CA LEU A 31 9.13 4.29 -0.63
C LEU A 31 9.43 4.03 -2.12
N ILE A 32 10.31 3.07 -2.41
CA ILE A 32 10.64 2.66 -3.78
C ILE A 32 9.40 2.07 -4.47
N GLN A 33 8.68 1.17 -3.81
CA GLN A 33 7.44 0.61 -4.35
C GLN A 33 6.40 1.68 -4.65
N ALA A 34 6.20 2.64 -3.74
CA ALA A 34 5.27 3.75 -3.95
C ALA A 34 5.65 4.61 -5.17
N ALA A 35 6.94 4.86 -5.39
CA ALA A 35 7.40 5.60 -6.56
C ALA A 35 7.12 4.85 -7.87
N LEU A 36 7.38 3.54 -7.91
CA LEU A 36 7.10 2.69 -9.07
C LEU A 36 5.60 2.61 -9.37
N ILE A 37 4.77 2.47 -8.34
CA ILE A 37 3.31 2.45 -8.48
C ILE A 37 2.80 3.81 -9.00
N ALA A 38 3.32 4.91 -8.48
CA ALA A 38 2.94 6.25 -8.92
C ALA A 38 3.27 6.48 -10.41
N ASP A 39 4.43 5.99 -10.87
CA ASP A 39 4.81 6.07 -12.27
C ASP A 39 3.93 5.17 -13.16
N ALA A 40 3.69 3.92 -12.76
CA ALA A 40 2.79 3.01 -13.47
C ALA A 40 1.36 3.56 -13.58
N LEU A 41 0.85 4.19 -12.52
CA LEU A 41 -0.46 4.86 -12.53
C LEU A 41 -0.50 6.01 -13.53
N LYS A 42 0.54 6.85 -13.59
CA LYS A 42 0.65 7.92 -14.60
C LYS A 42 0.64 7.36 -16.01
N GLN A 43 1.42 6.30 -16.27
CA GLN A 43 1.47 5.64 -17.57
C GLN A 43 0.12 4.99 -17.96
N SER A 44 -0.67 4.57 -16.99
CA SER A 44 -1.99 3.97 -17.23
C SER A 44 -3.09 4.99 -17.55
N GLN A 45 -2.85 6.30 -17.41
CA GLN A 45 -3.88 7.31 -17.64
C GLN A 45 -4.42 7.25 -19.08
N GLY A 46 -5.74 7.23 -19.20
CA GLY A 46 -6.42 7.08 -20.50
C GLY A 46 -6.48 5.65 -21.03
N ASN A 47 -5.91 4.66 -20.33
CA ASN A 47 -6.02 3.24 -20.66
C ASN A 47 -6.64 2.44 -19.50
N PRO A 48 -7.98 2.24 -19.50
CA PRO A 48 -8.68 1.56 -18.43
C PRO A 48 -8.22 0.11 -18.18
N GLU A 49 -7.75 -0.58 -19.22
CA GLU A 49 -7.27 -1.95 -19.10
C GLU A 49 -5.91 -1.98 -18.37
N LEU A 50 -4.99 -1.09 -18.74
CA LEU A 50 -3.72 -0.95 -18.05
C LEU A 50 -3.92 -0.51 -16.59
N SER A 51 -4.87 0.40 -16.32
CA SER A 51 -5.20 0.79 -14.94
C SER A 51 -5.70 -0.38 -14.10
N ARG A 52 -6.52 -1.28 -14.67
CA ARG A 52 -6.96 -2.51 -13.97
C ARG A 52 -5.79 -3.44 -13.68
N GLN A 53 -4.88 -3.62 -14.62
CA GLN A 53 -3.69 -4.46 -14.43
C GLN A 53 -2.77 -3.91 -13.33
N VAL A 54 -2.54 -2.59 -13.33
CA VAL A 54 -1.79 -1.91 -12.26
C VAL A 54 -2.48 -2.12 -10.91
N ALA A 55 -3.79 -1.91 -10.81
CA ALA A 55 -4.55 -2.12 -9.58
C ALA A 55 -4.47 -3.57 -9.07
N ALA A 56 -4.54 -4.56 -9.97
CA ALA A 56 -4.41 -5.97 -9.64
C ALA A 56 -3.02 -6.31 -9.09
N ALA A 57 -1.96 -5.79 -9.73
CA ALA A 57 -0.58 -6.00 -9.30
C ALA A 57 -0.32 -5.39 -7.90
N VAL A 58 -0.80 -4.16 -7.66
CA VAL A 58 -0.72 -3.51 -6.34
C VAL A 58 -1.46 -4.31 -5.27
N SER A 59 -2.66 -4.80 -5.59
CA SER A 59 -3.48 -5.60 -4.67
C SER A 59 -2.83 -6.96 -4.35
N GLN A 60 -2.10 -7.55 -5.30
CA GLN A 60 -1.32 -8.77 -5.06
C GLN A 60 -0.13 -8.50 -4.14
N GLY A 61 0.62 -7.41 -4.37
CA GLY A 61 1.74 -7.01 -3.51
C GLY A 61 1.31 -6.74 -2.07
N ALA A 62 0.21 -6.01 -1.88
CA ALA A 62 -0.33 -5.71 -0.55
C ALA A 62 -0.73 -6.97 0.23
N ARG A 63 -1.35 -7.95 -0.44
CA ARG A 63 -1.68 -9.25 0.19
C ARG A 63 -0.44 -10.01 0.66
N GLY A 64 0.67 -9.93 -0.08
CA GLY A 64 1.97 -10.45 0.36
C GLY A 64 2.48 -9.81 1.67
N MET A 65 2.03 -8.59 1.97
CA MET A 65 2.31 -7.87 3.21
C MET A 65 1.22 -8.05 4.28
N SER A 66 0.31 -9.02 4.10
CA SER A 66 -0.87 -9.22 4.96
C SER A 66 -1.80 -8.00 5.03
N LEU A 67 -1.87 -7.22 3.96
CA LEU A 67 -2.71 -6.03 3.84
C LEU A 67 -3.74 -6.24 2.72
N ASP A 68 -5.03 -6.21 3.08
CA ASP A 68 -6.13 -6.34 2.12
C ASP A 68 -6.65 -4.96 1.71
N LEU A 69 -6.24 -4.50 0.53
CA LEU A 69 -6.68 -3.22 -0.02
C LEU A 69 -8.13 -3.24 -0.52
N ALA A 70 -8.67 -4.42 -0.87
CA ALA A 70 -10.05 -4.53 -1.33
C ALA A 70 -11.04 -4.39 -0.16
N ALA A 71 -10.60 -4.76 1.04
CA ALA A 71 -11.33 -4.52 2.28
C ALA A 71 -11.22 -3.08 2.80
N MET A 72 -10.67 -2.14 2.01
CA MET A 72 -10.45 -0.76 2.41
C MET A 72 -11.01 0.25 1.40
N THR A 73 -11.68 1.29 1.89
CA THR A 73 -12.13 2.44 1.09
C THR A 73 -11.33 3.67 1.47
N LEU A 74 -10.77 4.38 0.48
CA LEU A 74 -10.13 5.67 0.71
C LEU A 74 -11.19 6.78 0.82
N THR A 75 -11.26 7.43 1.97
CA THR A 75 -12.14 8.57 2.25
C THR A 75 -11.33 9.83 2.60
N GLU A 76 -12.00 10.96 2.83
CA GLU A 76 -11.35 12.18 3.34
C GLU A 76 -10.68 11.97 4.71
N LYS A 77 -11.20 11.04 5.51
CA LYS A 77 -10.59 10.64 6.79
C LYS A 77 -9.43 9.66 6.57
N GLY A 78 -9.20 9.21 5.35
CA GLY A 78 -8.22 8.20 4.93
C GLY A 78 -8.86 6.81 4.70
N PHE A 79 -8.06 5.74 4.75
CA PHE A 79 -8.53 4.37 4.55
C PHE A 79 -9.38 3.89 5.74
N VAL A 80 -10.62 3.50 5.46
CA VAL A 80 -11.56 2.86 6.40
C VAL A 80 -11.90 1.47 5.89
N PRO A 81 -12.34 0.52 6.73
CA PRO A 81 -12.90 -0.76 6.25
C PRO A 81 -13.98 -0.50 5.20
N ALA A 82 -13.96 -1.24 4.10
CA ALA A 82 -15.05 -1.25 3.13
C ALA A 82 -16.31 -1.83 3.81
N GLU A 83 -17.47 -1.22 3.56
CA GLU A 83 -18.76 -1.72 4.04
C GLU A 83 -19.18 -3.03 3.35
#